data_AF-A0A511X5P8-F1
#
_entry.id   AF-A0A511X5P8-F1
#
_cell.length_a   1.000
_cell.length_b   1.000
_cell.length_c   1.000
_cell.angle_alpha   90.00
_cell.angle_beta   90.00
_cell.angle_gamma   90.00
#
_symmetry.space_group_name_H-M   'P 1'
#
loop_
_entity.id
_entity.type
_entity.pdbx_description
1 polymer ?
#
loop_
_entity_poly.entity_id
_entity_poly.type
_entity_poly.pdbx_seq_one_letter_code
_entity_poly.pdbx_strand_id
1 'polypeptide(L)' 'MSHHFKVLRDAGVVRTLAQGTEHINSLRGDELESRFPGIVAMILDENEERPKADAAALVR' A
#
# COMPACT_ATOMS: atom_id res chain seq x y z
N MET A 1 2.57 11.66 -10.79
CA MET A 1 1.91 11.03 -9.61
C MET A 1 0.50 10.63 -9.99
N SER A 2 0.03 9.44 -9.59
CA SER A 2 -1.38 9.08 -9.77
C SER A 2 -2.26 9.89 -8.83
N HIS A 3 -3.50 10.17 -9.26
CA HIS A 3 -4.48 10.89 -8.43
C HIS A 3 -4.75 10.16 -7.11
N HIS A 4 -4.84 8.82 -7.14
CA HIS A 4 -5.03 8.00 -5.94
C HIS A 4 -3.92 8.19 -4.90
N PHE A 5 -2.64 8.21 -5.30
CA PHE A 5 -1.55 8.43 -4.34
C PHE A 5 -1.55 9.85 -3.77
N LYS A 6 -2.05 10.84 -4.51
CA LYS A 6 -2.26 12.18 -3.96
C LYS A 6 -3.33 12.16 -2.87
N VAL A 7 -4.50 11.59 -3.14
CA VAL A 7 -5.59 11.48 -2.16
C VAL A 7 -5.15 10.71 -0.92
N LEU A 8 -4.48 9.56 -1.08
CA LEU A 8 -4.00 8.76 0.04
C LEU A 8 -2.95 9.48 0.89
N ARG A 9 -2.08 10.28 0.28
CA ARG A 9 -1.09 11.09 0.99
C ARG A 9 -1.76 12.22 1.76
N ASP A 10 -2.70 12.91 1.10
CA ASP A 10 -3.43 14.03 1.69
C ASP A 10 -4.30 13.54 2.87
N ALA A 11 -4.82 12.31 2.81
CA ALA A 11 -5.50 11.62 3.91
C ALA A 11 -4.55 11.04 4.99
N GLY A 12 -3.24 11.10 4.78
CA GLY A 12 -2.24 10.62 5.72
C GLY A 12 -2.09 9.10 5.79
N VAL A 13 -2.57 8.36 4.79
CA VAL A 13 -2.50 6.88 4.72
C VAL A 13 -1.14 6.40 4.20
N VAL A 14 -0.53 7.15 3.27
CA VAL A 14 0.78 6.81 2.69
C VAL A 14 1.78 7.95 2.88
N ARG A 15 3.06 7.59 2.99
CA ARG A 15 4.19 8.52 2.85
C ARG A 15 4.81 8.36 1.47
N THR A 16 5.33 9.44 0.90
CA THR A 16 6.06 9.41 -0.37
C THR A 16 7.48 9.91 -0.15
N LEU A 17 8.46 9.13 -0.60
CA LEU A 17 9.86 9.52 -0.66
C LEU A 17 10.25 9.70 -2.13
N ALA A 18 10.83 10.85 -2.47
CA ALA A 18 11.40 11.07 -3.79
C ALA A 18 12.85 10.54 -3.80
N GLN A 19 13.14 9.60 -4.70
CA GLN A 19 14.48 9.04 -4.90
C GLN A 19 14.88 9.28 -6.37
N GLY A 20 15.61 10.36 -6.62
CA GLY A 20 15.93 10.80 -7.98
C GLY A 20 14.67 11.17 -8.75
N THR A 21 14.41 10.47 -9.85
CA THR A 21 13.20 10.64 -10.67
C THR A 21 12.01 9.81 -10.18
N GLU A 22 12.24 8.88 -9.25
CA GLU A 22 11.23 7.96 -8.73
C GLU A 22 10.53 8.50 -7.49
N HIS A 23 9.26 8.11 -7.33
CA HIS A 23 8.46 8.40 -6.15
C HIS A 23 8.04 7.08 -5.49
N ILE A 24 8.70 6.75 -4.40
CA ILE A 24 8.42 5.55 -3.61
C ILE A 24 7.31 5.87 -2.63
N ASN A 25 6.20 5.13 -2.71
CA ASN A 25 5.08 5.27 -1.78
C ASN A 25 5.11 4.11 -0.78
N SER A 26 5.00 4.42 0.50
CA SER A 26 4.95 3.41 1.57
C SER A 26 3.73 3.66 2.44
N LEU A 27 3.03 2.58 2.83
CA LEU A 27 1.92 2.66 3.78
C LEU A 27 2.44 3.11 5.15
N ARG A 28 1.67 3.97 5.84
CA ARG A 28 1.89 4.32 7.24
C ARG A 28 1.19 3.30 8.14
N GLY A 29 1.57 2.02 7.97
CA GLY A 29 0.89 0.87 8.55
C GLY A 29 0.76 0.97 10.07
N ASP A 30 1.89 1.14 10.77
CA ASP A 30 1.93 1.22 12.24
C ASP A 30 1.01 2.33 12.80
N GLU A 31 0.95 3.45 12.09
CA GLU A 31 0.19 4.63 12.52
C GLU A 31 -1.31 4.46 12.23
N LEU A 32 -1.63 3.77 11.13
CA LEU A 32 -2.99 3.39 10.78
C LEU A 32 -3.51 2.34 11.77
N GLU A 33 -2.69 1.35 12.10
CA GLU A 33 -2.99 0.29 13.06
C GLU A 33 -3.15 0.84 14.49
N SER A 34 -2.32 1.82 14.88
CA SER A 34 -2.48 2.50 16.17
C SER A 34 -3.78 3.29 16.30
N ARG A 35 -4.31 3.84 15.20
CA ARG A 35 -5.56 4.63 15.20
C ARG A 35 -6.80 3.76 14.97
N PHE A 36 -6.65 2.72 14.17
CA PHE A 36 -7.70 1.81 13.75
C PHE A 36 -7.19 0.36 13.86
N PRO A 37 -7.15 -0.20 15.08
CA PRO A 37 -6.63 -1.53 15.30
C PRO A 37 -7.40 -2.58 14.47
N GLY A 38 -6.68 -3.43 13.77
CA GLY A 38 -7.19 -4.52 12.95
C GLY A 38 -7.63 -4.11 11.53
N ILE A 39 -7.59 -2.82 11.17
CA ILE A 39 -8.13 -2.38 9.87
C ILE A 39 -7.30 -2.89 8.69
N VAL A 40 -5.97 -2.91 8.84
CA VAL A 40 -5.08 -3.36 7.77
C VAL A 40 -5.26 -4.86 7.56
N ALA A 41 -5.33 -5.63 8.65
CA ALA A 41 -5.60 -7.06 8.61
C ALA A 41 -6.95 -7.34 7.94
N MET A 42 -8.02 -6.66 8.36
CA MET A 42 -9.36 -6.82 7.79
C MET A 42 -9.40 -6.58 6.27
N ILE A 43 -8.74 -5.52 5.78
CA ILE A 43 -8.68 -5.21 4.33
C ILE A 43 -7.88 -6.28 3.55
N LEU A 44 -6.85 -6.85 4.17
CA LEU A 44 -6.02 -7.88 3.56
C LEU A 44 -6.72 -9.24 3.54
N ASP A 45 -7.45 -9.58 4.61
CA ASP A 45 -8.26 -10.80 4.71
C ASP A 45 -9.35 -10.82 3.62
N GLU A 46 -9.99 -9.68 3.31
CA GLU A 46 -10.91 -9.55 2.17
C GLU A 46 -10.27 -9.85 0.81
N ASN A 47 -8.94 -9.71 0.68
CA ASN A 47 -8.22 -10.02 -0.56
C ASN A 47 -7.64 -11.43 -0.61
N GLU A 48 -7.67 -12.19 0.49
CA GLU A 48 -7.06 -13.53 0.57
C GLU A 48 -7.80 -14.58 -0.28
N GLU A 49 -9.03 -14.30 -0.72
CA GLU A 49 -9.77 -15.13 -1.68
C GLU A 49 -9.20 -15.07 -3.12
N ARG A 50 -8.26 -14.16 -3.41
CA ARG A 50 -7.55 -14.16 -4.70
C ARG A 50 -6.12 -14.64 -4.51
N PRO A 51 -5.76 -15.85 -4.96
CA PRO A 51 -4.35 -16.21 -5.10
C PRO A 51 -3.71 -15.16 -6.01
N LYS A 52 -2.80 -14.36 -5.43
CA LYS A 52 -1.90 -13.49 -6.20
C LYS A 52 -1.00 -14.41 -7.01
N ALA A 53 -1.47 -14.76 -8.21
CA ALA A 53 -0.69 -15.54 -9.16
C ALA A 53 0.69 -14.89 -9.32
N ASP A 54 1.71 -15.69 -9.06
CA ASP A 54 3.10 -15.33 -9.02
C ASP A 54 3.52 -14.56 -10.28
N ALA A 55 3.71 -13.25 -10.16
CA ALA A 55 4.38 -12.45 -11.19
C ALA A 55 5.88 -12.79 -11.34
N ALA A 56 6.39 -13.76 -10.58
CA ALA A 56 7.77 -14.22 -10.61
C ALA A 56 8.01 -15.50 -11.44
N ALA A 57 6.98 -16.11 -12.03
CA ALA A 57 7.12 -17.41 -12.72
C ALA A 57 7.29 -17.34 -14.26
N LEU A 58 7.38 -16.15 -14.88
CA LEU A 58 7.34 -16.00 -16.36
C LEU A 58 8.60 -15.38 -16.98
N VAL A 59 9.77 -15.58 -16.38
CA VAL A 59 11.05 -15.44 -17.07
C VAL A 59 11.90 -16.69 -16.78
N ARG A 60 11.65 -17.74 -17.55
CA ARG A 60 12.65 -18.77 -17.87
C ARG A 60 12.91 -18.72 -19.36
#